data_AF-A0A9D6ZAB5-F1
#
_entry.id   AF-A0A9D6ZAB5-F1
#
_cell.length_a   1.000
_cell.length_b   1.000
_cell.length_c   1.000
_cell.angle_alpha   90.00
_cell.angle_beta   90.00
_cell.angle_gamma   90.00
#
_symmetry.space_group_name_H-M   'P 1'
#
loop_
_entity.id
_entity.type
_entity.pdbx_description
1 polymer ?
#
loop_
_entity_poly.entity_id
_entity_poly.type
_entity_poly.pdbx_seq_one_letter_code
_entity_poly.pdbx_strand_id
1 'polypeptide(L)'
;MKIKRDLRGFALFFTLIISIIMGLLIAGLMILTNTDILMGKNVKDISTCSYIAEAGAYKALTVINASTSTYGALTAGATSTIFTNDNVGTGQCTAGIQATGTDSFGKPYLLLKSIGTVSSTNKTVLMLVKPQYDSKFKFAAFAKNKISFSGNFTAVDSYDSSKGAYGGANIGTDGDIGINSIAAEALDIGNGDVYGDAFIGPTGNVSTVIKTQAGAVLTGIKGVLPSPVSLPTVTIPAFSGSNISSSTTLSPGNFGELDLSGTKTVTLNAGSSNPGKFYFKSIELTGSSQITTTGNVEIYVLEDLKAEGNGIVNSTADTSKLTIYVQKHDENGDGIADNIVKLAGNGGFYGGVYAPDVPATVTGNGDIFGSIVGSTIDFAGQGKLHFDTKMSSGNGSVQKFVINSWKDI
;
A
#
# COMPACT_ATOMS: atom_id res chain seq x y z
N MET A 1 54.41 -59.19 74.98
CA MET A 1 54.59 -58.34 73.78
C MET A 1 54.55 -59.21 72.53
N LYS A 2 53.39 -59.29 71.83
CA LYS A 2 53.25 -59.68 70.41
C LYS A 2 51.76 -59.79 70.05
N ILE A 3 51.13 -58.66 69.69
CA ILE A 3 49.90 -58.62 68.89
C ILE A 3 50.14 -57.54 67.84
N LYS A 4 50.72 -57.92 66.69
CA LYS A 4 50.94 -56.99 65.55
C LYS A 4 51.10 -57.72 64.20
N ARG A 5 50.47 -58.89 64.03
CA ARG A 5 50.54 -59.70 62.80
C ARG A 5 49.16 -60.26 62.40
N ASP A 6 48.16 -59.39 62.18
CA ASP A 6 46.98 -59.78 61.39
C ASP A 6 46.13 -58.62 60.80
N LEU A 7 46.44 -57.36 61.13
CA LEU A 7 45.68 -56.20 60.61
C LEU A 7 46.00 -55.82 59.15
N ARG A 8 46.97 -56.47 58.50
CA ARG A 8 47.43 -56.08 57.15
C ARG A 8 46.51 -56.59 56.02
N GLY A 9 45.88 -57.76 56.18
CA GLY A 9 44.94 -58.31 55.20
C GLY A 9 43.55 -57.65 55.25
N PHE A 10 43.07 -57.33 56.46
CA PHE A 10 41.81 -56.62 56.66
C PHE A 10 41.84 -55.18 56.12
N ALA A 11 42.97 -54.48 56.31
CA ALA A 11 43.18 -53.16 55.72
C ALA A 11 43.11 -53.21 54.18
N LEU A 12 43.73 -54.20 53.55
CA LEU A 12 43.71 -54.37 52.09
C LEU A 12 42.28 -54.61 51.56
N PHE A 13 41.50 -55.47 52.23
CA PHE A 13 40.11 -55.73 51.85
C PHE A 13 39.22 -54.49 51.99
N PHE A 14 39.37 -53.75 53.09
CA PHE A 14 38.60 -52.51 53.30
C PHE A 14 38.99 -51.43 52.28
N THR A 15 40.29 -51.29 51.95
CA THR A 15 40.74 -50.39 50.89
C THR A 15 40.20 -50.81 49.53
N LEU A 16 40.12 -52.12 49.22
CA LEU A 16 39.58 -52.62 47.97
C LEU A 16 38.09 -52.29 47.83
N ILE A 17 37.30 -52.51 48.89
CA ILE A 17 35.87 -52.16 48.91
C ILE A 17 35.69 -50.66 48.72
N ILE A 18 36.45 -49.83 49.43
CA ILE A 18 36.39 -48.37 49.26
C ILE A 18 36.78 -47.98 47.83
N SER A 19 37.82 -48.57 47.26
CA SER A 19 38.23 -48.31 45.86
C SER A 19 37.16 -48.73 44.86
N ILE A 20 36.46 -49.84 45.08
CA ILE A 20 35.34 -50.29 44.23
C ILE A 20 34.16 -49.31 44.34
N ILE A 21 33.77 -48.94 45.55
CA ILE A 21 32.67 -47.98 45.78
C ILE A 21 33.02 -46.63 45.15
N MET A 22 34.25 -46.16 45.31
CA MET A 22 34.73 -44.91 44.73
C MET A 22 34.82 -44.99 43.21
N GLY A 23 35.23 -46.13 42.65
CA GLY A 23 35.22 -46.38 41.20
C GLY A 23 33.81 -46.37 40.61
N LEU A 24 32.84 -46.99 41.29
CA LEU A 24 31.42 -46.95 40.90
C LEU A 24 30.86 -45.53 40.96
N LEU A 25 31.23 -44.77 41.98
CA LEU A 25 30.81 -43.37 42.14
C LEU A 25 31.40 -42.47 41.05
N ILE A 26 32.69 -42.64 40.73
CA ILE A 26 33.35 -41.92 39.62
C ILE A 26 32.69 -42.27 38.28
N ALA A 27 32.42 -43.56 38.03
CA ALA A 27 31.75 -43.98 36.81
C ALA A 27 30.33 -43.39 36.70
N GLY A 28 29.58 -43.37 37.80
CA GLY A 28 28.25 -42.75 37.86
C GLY A 28 28.28 -41.25 37.57
N LEU A 29 29.22 -40.51 38.19
CA LEU A 29 29.41 -39.08 37.93
C LEU A 29 29.83 -38.79 36.49
N MET A 30 30.68 -39.64 35.89
CA MET A 30 31.11 -39.49 34.51
C MET A 30 29.96 -39.70 33.51
N ILE A 31 29.08 -40.68 33.76
CA ILE A 31 27.88 -40.90 32.95
C ILE A 31 26.94 -39.69 33.05
N LEU A 32 26.67 -39.20 34.28
CA LEU A 32 25.82 -38.02 34.49
C LEU A 32 26.38 -36.79 33.77
N THR A 33 27.68 -36.54 33.91
CA THR A 33 28.36 -35.41 33.25
C THR A 33 28.27 -35.50 31.72
N ASN A 34 28.44 -36.69 31.15
CA ASN A 34 28.29 -36.87 29.70
C ASN A 34 26.84 -36.63 29.25
N THR A 35 25.85 -37.08 30.01
CA THR A 35 24.44 -36.81 29.75
C THR A 35 24.14 -35.32 29.80
N ASP A 36 24.62 -34.61 30.82
CA ASP A 36 24.43 -33.16 30.96
C ASP A 36 25.08 -32.38 29.82
N ILE A 37 26.28 -32.79 29.38
CA ILE A 37 26.96 -32.18 28.22
C ILE A 37 26.14 -32.38 26.94
N LEU A 38 25.58 -33.58 26.71
CA LEU A 38 24.77 -33.86 25.53
C LEU A 38 23.44 -33.11 25.55
N MET A 39 22.77 -33.05 26.71
CA MET A 39 21.54 -32.27 26.89
C MET A 39 21.81 -30.77 26.70
N GLY A 40 22.88 -30.25 27.30
CA GLY A 40 23.30 -28.86 27.15
C GLY A 40 23.62 -28.50 25.70
N LYS A 41 24.31 -29.40 24.99
CA LYS A 41 24.58 -29.23 23.55
C LYS A 41 23.28 -29.20 22.74
N ASN A 42 22.37 -30.16 22.94
CA ASN A 42 21.11 -30.20 22.20
C ASN A 42 20.24 -28.96 22.45
N VAL A 43 20.13 -28.51 23.71
CA VAL A 43 19.38 -27.29 24.04
C VAL A 43 20.00 -26.06 23.39
N LYS A 44 21.33 -25.95 23.42
CA LYS A 44 22.06 -24.88 22.74
C LYS A 44 21.85 -24.92 21.23
N ASP A 45 21.98 -26.08 20.61
CA ASP A 45 21.83 -26.26 19.16
C ASP A 45 20.40 -25.93 18.72
N ILE A 46 19.38 -26.38 19.45
CA ILE A 46 17.96 -26.03 19.18
C ILE A 46 17.72 -24.53 19.31
N SER A 47 18.20 -23.91 20.38
CA SER A 47 18.03 -22.46 20.60
C SER A 47 18.73 -21.67 19.48
N THR A 48 19.94 -22.06 19.13
CA THR A 48 20.73 -21.44 18.05
C THR A 48 20.04 -21.61 16.69
N CYS A 49 19.49 -22.79 16.38
CA CYS A 49 18.74 -23.01 15.15
C CYS A 49 17.50 -22.12 15.06
N SER A 50 16.80 -21.91 16.17
CA SER A 50 15.59 -21.07 16.22
C SER A 50 15.94 -19.61 15.90
N TYR A 51 16.97 -19.06 16.53
CA TYR A 51 17.45 -17.69 16.23
C TYR A 51 17.95 -17.55 14.78
N ILE A 52 18.61 -18.57 14.23
CA ILE A 52 19.05 -18.57 12.83
C ILE A 52 17.86 -18.61 11.88
N ALA A 53 16.82 -19.40 12.19
CA ALA A 53 15.60 -19.46 11.40
C ALA A 53 14.84 -18.12 11.43
N GLU A 54 14.76 -17.45 12.59
CA GLU A 54 14.18 -16.11 12.70
C GLU A 54 14.98 -15.09 11.88
N ALA A 55 16.30 -15.06 12.04
CA ALA A 55 17.17 -14.16 11.28
C ALA A 55 17.06 -14.40 9.76
N GLY A 56 16.99 -15.67 9.34
CA GLY A 56 16.72 -16.05 7.95
C GLY A 56 15.38 -15.54 7.45
N ALA A 57 14.32 -15.64 8.27
CA ALA A 57 13.01 -15.13 7.90
C ALA A 57 13.00 -13.59 7.76
N TYR A 58 13.62 -12.84 8.66
CA TYR A 58 13.76 -11.38 8.50
C TYR A 58 14.62 -10.99 7.29
N LYS A 59 15.74 -11.69 7.06
CA LYS A 59 16.58 -11.47 5.87
C LYS A 59 15.79 -11.72 4.59
N ALA A 60 15.00 -12.79 4.55
CA ALA A 60 14.14 -13.12 3.43
C ALA A 60 13.06 -12.05 3.19
N LEU A 61 12.45 -11.50 4.26
CA LEU A 61 11.53 -10.38 4.14
C LEU A 61 12.19 -9.15 3.52
N THR A 62 13.44 -8.85 3.87
CA THR A 62 14.20 -7.75 3.26
C THR A 62 14.42 -7.98 1.76
N VAL A 63 14.76 -9.20 1.34
CA VAL A 63 14.89 -9.54 -0.09
C VAL A 63 13.55 -9.42 -0.82
N ILE A 64 12.45 -9.87 -0.21
CA ILE A 64 11.10 -9.71 -0.77
C ILE A 64 10.78 -8.22 -0.95
N ASN A 65 11.08 -7.39 0.05
CA ASN A 65 10.84 -5.95 0.02
C ASN A 65 11.74 -5.19 -0.97
N ALA A 66 12.90 -5.75 -1.32
CA ALA A 66 13.75 -5.23 -2.39
C ALA A 66 13.24 -5.58 -3.80
N SER A 67 12.32 -6.55 -3.93
CA SER A 67 11.82 -7.05 -5.23
C SER A 67 10.29 -7.22 -5.24
N THR A 68 9.57 -6.22 -4.72
CA THR A 68 8.11 -6.27 -4.54
C THR A 68 7.35 -6.46 -5.85
N SER A 69 7.89 -6.01 -6.99
CA SER A 69 7.30 -6.24 -8.32
C SER A 69 7.25 -7.72 -8.69
N THR A 70 8.31 -8.48 -8.39
CA THR A 70 8.39 -9.92 -8.63
C THR A 70 7.45 -10.68 -7.70
N TYR A 71 7.57 -10.44 -6.40
CA TYR A 71 6.80 -11.19 -5.39
C TYR A 71 5.32 -10.77 -5.32
N GLY A 72 5.00 -9.53 -5.68
CA GLY A 72 3.63 -9.02 -5.79
C GLY A 72 2.90 -9.43 -7.07
N ALA A 73 3.59 -10.05 -8.03
CA ALA A 73 2.98 -10.59 -9.26
C ALA A 73 2.75 -12.11 -9.21
N LEU A 74 3.08 -12.76 -8.09
CA LEU A 74 2.91 -14.21 -7.94
C LEU A 74 1.42 -14.58 -7.90
N THR A 75 1.07 -15.67 -8.57
CA THR A 75 -0.25 -16.28 -8.50
C THR A 75 -0.36 -17.16 -7.27
N ALA A 76 -1.59 -17.37 -6.78
CA ALA A 76 -1.83 -18.27 -5.66
C ALA A 76 -1.30 -19.68 -5.97
N GLY A 77 -0.57 -20.26 -5.00
CA GLY A 77 0.10 -21.55 -5.13
C GLY A 77 1.56 -21.47 -5.64
N ALA A 78 2.01 -20.32 -6.16
CA ALA A 78 3.39 -20.17 -6.61
C ALA A 78 4.38 -20.27 -5.45
N THR A 79 5.47 -21.00 -5.65
CA THR A 79 6.57 -21.13 -4.69
C THR A 79 7.85 -20.54 -5.25
N SER A 80 8.63 -19.88 -4.40
CA SER A 80 9.96 -19.36 -4.80
C SER A 80 10.97 -19.60 -3.69
N THR A 81 12.19 -20.00 -4.07
CA THR A 81 13.32 -20.08 -3.14
C THR A 81 14.04 -18.75 -3.15
N ILE A 82 14.19 -18.14 -1.97
CA ILE A 82 14.84 -16.83 -1.84
C ILE A 82 16.36 -17.01 -1.71
N PHE A 83 16.78 -17.91 -0.84
CA PHE A 83 18.18 -18.30 -0.70
C PHE A 83 18.28 -19.69 -0.05
N THR A 84 19.40 -20.35 -0.30
CA THR A 84 19.73 -21.68 0.20
C THR A 84 21.08 -21.67 0.88
N ASN A 85 21.18 -22.32 2.04
CA ASN A 85 22.45 -22.50 2.78
C ASN A 85 23.21 -21.18 3.00
N ASP A 86 22.48 -20.10 3.26
CA ASP A 86 23.05 -18.80 3.57
C ASP A 86 23.64 -18.81 4.98
N ASN A 87 24.87 -18.33 5.14
CA ASN A 87 25.58 -18.42 6.41
C ASN A 87 25.11 -17.31 7.37
N VAL A 88 24.65 -17.72 8.56
CA VAL A 88 24.23 -16.82 9.64
C VAL A 88 24.93 -17.24 10.92
N GLY A 89 25.98 -16.51 11.30
CA GLY A 89 26.80 -16.85 12.46
C GLY A 89 27.48 -18.21 12.30
N THR A 90 27.15 -19.15 13.19
CA THR A 90 27.74 -20.51 13.24
C THR A 90 26.91 -21.57 12.51
N GLY A 91 25.79 -21.20 11.88
CA GLY A 91 24.93 -22.12 11.15
C GLY A 91 24.48 -21.57 9.81
N GLN A 92 23.52 -22.27 9.20
CA GLN A 92 23.00 -21.94 7.87
C GLN A 92 21.50 -21.78 7.91
N CYS A 93 20.96 -20.90 7.06
CA CYS A 93 19.53 -20.79 6.84
C CYS A 93 19.16 -20.98 5.37
N THR A 94 18.00 -21.58 5.14
CA THR A 94 17.35 -21.69 3.83
C THR A 94 15.97 -21.08 3.94
N ALA A 95 15.61 -20.17 3.05
CA ALA A 95 14.32 -19.51 3.06
C ALA A 95 13.63 -19.57 1.70
N GLY A 96 12.33 -19.80 1.73
CA GLY A 96 11.46 -19.79 0.57
C GLY A 96 10.07 -19.29 0.91
N ILE A 97 9.27 -19.02 -0.11
CA ILE A 97 7.89 -18.52 0.00
C ILE A 97 6.91 -19.42 -0.73
N GLN A 98 5.66 -19.33 -0.31
CA GLN A 98 4.49 -19.84 -1.02
C GLN A 98 3.40 -18.77 -1.03
N ALA A 99 2.82 -18.46 -2.19
CA ALA A 99 1.64 -17.60 -2.27
C ALA A 99 0.39 -18.39 -1.84
N THR A 100 -0.34 -17.91 -0.83
CA THR A 100 -1.41 -18.69 -0.15
C THR A 100 -2.83 -18.14 -0.36
N GLY A 101 -2.96 -17.03 -1.08
CA GLY A 101 -4.23 -16.40 -1.43
C GLY A 101 -3.97 -15.01 -2.02
N THR A 102 -5.02 -14.28 -2.39
CA THR A 102 -4.93 -12.89 -2.85
C THR A 102 -5.82 -11.99 -2.02
N ASP A 103 -5.46 -10.72 -1.92
CA ASP A 103 -6.36 -9.70 -1.42
C ASP A 103 -7.38 -9.24 -2.47
N SER A 104 -8.21 -8.25 -2.11
CA SER A 104 -9.25 -7.66 -2.96
C SER A 104 -8.71 -6.96 -4.21
N PHE A 105 -7.40 -6.74 -4.29
CA PHE A 105 -6.70 -6.11 -5.42
C PHE A 105 -5.91 -7.14 -6.25
N GLY A 106 -6.04 -8.43 -5.92
CA GLY A 106 -5.41 -9.52 -6.64
C GLY A 106 -3.92 -9.69 -6.32
N LYS A 107 -3.40 -9.10 -5.23
CA LYS A 107 -2.00 -9.30 -4.81
C LYS A 107 -1.88 -10.41 -3.79
N PRO A 108 -0.79 -11.21 -3.82
CA PRO A 108 -0.70 -12.42 -3.04
C PRO A 108 -0.35 -12.17 -1.57
N TYR A 109 -0.94 -12.96 -0.67
CA TYR A 109 -0.36 -13.20 0.66
C TYR A 109 0.76 -14.22 0.54
N LEU A 110 1.92 -13.94 1.16
CA LEU A 110 3.09 -14.82 1.08
C LEU A 110 3.32 -15.52 2.42
N LEU A 111 3.32 -16.84 2.40
CA LEU A 111 3.78 -17.67 3.50
C LEU A 111 5.28 -17.90 3.33
N LEU A 112 6.07 -17.18 4.12
CA LEU A 112 7.51 -17.33 4.21
C LEU A 112 7.85 -18.48 5.14
N LYS A 113 8.74 -19.38 4.69
CA LYS A 113 9.29 -20.49 5.45
C LYS A 113 10.81 -20.35 5.50
N SER A 114 11.36 -20.22 6.71
CA SER A 114 12.81 -20.23 6.94
C SER A 114 13.21 -21.41 7.81
N ILE A 115 14.27 -22.11 7.42
CA ILE A 115 14.82 -23.28 8.11
C ILE A 115 16.23 -22.94 8.56
N GLY A 116 16.46 -22.86 9.87
CA GLY A 116 17.78 -22.70 10.48
C GLY A 116 18.40 -24.05 10.79
N THR A 117 19.68 -24.24 10.48
CA THR A 117 20.41 -25.50 10.63
C THR A 117 21.75 -25.30 11.33
N VAL A 118 22.00 -26.07 12.39
CA VAL A 118 23.28 -26.14 13.12
C VAL A 118 23.60 -27.61 13.40
N SER A 119 24.77 -28.09 12.95
CA SER A 119 25.30 -29.41 13.31
C SER A 119 24.29 -30.58 13.23
N SER A 120 23.43 -30.57 12.20
CA SER A 120 22.35 -31.55 11.91
C SER A 120 21.02 -31.37 12.63
N THR A 121 20.88 -30.37 13.51
CA THR A 121 19.60 -29.94 14.07
C THR A 121 18.96 -28.91 13.15
N ASN A 122 17.64 -28.95 12.96
CA ASN A 122 16.90 -27.95 12.20
C ASN A 122 15.73 -27.37 13.00
N LYS A 123 15.40 -26.11 12.73
CA LYS A 123 14.19 -25.43 13.23
C LYS A 123 13.55 -24.59 12.13
N THR A 124 12.22 -24.53 12.12
CA THR A 124 11.48 -23.87 11.05
C THR A 124 10.61 -22.74 11.59
N VAL A 125 10.80 -21.54 11.05
CA VAL A 125 9.94 -20.38 11.29
C VAL A 125 9.05 -20.17 10.09
N LEU A 126 7.75 -19.99 10.33
CA LEU A 126 6.76 -19.56 9.34
C LEU A 126 6.34 -18.11 9.62
N MET A 127 6.32 -17.27 8.60
CA MET A 127 5.74 -15.92 8.64
C MET A 127 4.74 -15.74 7.53
N LEU A 128 3.51 -15.35 7.86
CA LEU A 128 2.56 -14.87 6.87
C LEU A 128 2.76 -13.37 6.72
N VAL A 129 3.10 -12.94 5.50
CA VAL A 129 3.29 -11.53 5.16
C VAL A 129 2.23 -11.09 4.16
N LYS A 130 1.73 -9.86 4.34
CA LYS A 130 0.73 -9.24 3.48
C LYS A 130 1.33 -8.06 2.71
N PRO A 131 0.86 -7.79 1.48
CA PRO A 131 1.27 -6.60 0.75
C PRO A 131 0.78 -5.33 1.47
N GLN A 132 1.63 -4.31 1.49
CA GLN A 132 1.29 -2.94 1.81
C GLN A 132 1.55 -2.10 0.56
N TYR A 133 0.59 -1.25 0.23
CA TYR A 133 0.54 -0.52 -1.02
C TYR A 133 1.15 0.88 -0.90
N ASP A 134 1.87 1.32 -1.94
CA ASP A 134 2.15 2.74 -2.14
C ASP A 134 0.99 3.32 -2.93
N SER A 135 -0.10 3.60 -2.23
CA SER A 135 -1.25 4.23 -2.88
C SER A 135 -0.87 5.64 -3.34
N LYS A 136 -1.25 5.97 -4.57
CA LYS A 136 -1.18 7.33 -5.09
C LYS A 136 -2.16 8.27 -4.38
N PHE A 137 -3.13 7.72 -3.66
CA PHE A 137 -4.24 8.41 -3.03
C PHE A 137 -4.17 8.26 -1.51
N LYS A 138 -3.29 9.02 -0.87
CA LYS A 138 -3.11 9.03 0.60
C LYS A 138 -3.96 10.09 1.30
N PHE A 139 -4.50 11.03 0.52
CA PHE A 139 -5.28 12.17 0.97
C PHE A 139 -6.58 12.20 0.18
N ALA A 140 -7.62 12.85 0.70
CA ALA A 140 -8.81 13.20 -0.07
C ALA A 140 -8.41 14.01 -1.31
N ALA A 141 -7.68 15.11 -1.09
CA ALA A 141 -7.15 15.96 -2.13
C ALA A 141 -5.67 16.25 -1.87
N PHE A 142 -4.82 16.02 -2.87
CA PHE A 142 -3.40 16.38 -2.78
C PHE A 142 -2.96 17.18 -4.00
N ALA A 143 -2.40 18.38 -3.81
CA ALA A 143 -1.88 19.17 -4.92
C ALA A 143 -0.38 19.41 -4.84
N LYS A 144 0.27 19.50 -5.99
CA LYS A 144 1.69 19.90 -6.04
C LYS A 144 1.87 21.34 -5.57
N ASN A 145 1.00 22.24 -6.03
CA ASN A 145 1.17 23.68 -5.89
C ASN A 145 0.09 24.36 -5.04
N LYS A 146 -1.20 24.12 -5.32
CA LYS A 146 -2.30 24.86 -4.67
C LYS A 146 -3.57 24.02 -4.53
N ILE A 147 -4.26 24.16 -3.39
CA ILE A 147 -5.66 23.75 -3.24
C ILE A 147 -6.47 24.99 -2.87
N SER A 148 -7.65 25.15 -3.49
CA SER A 148 -8.55 26.29 -3.27
C SER A 148 -9.99 25.82 -3.18
N PHE A 149 -10.75 26.40 -2.26
CA PHE A 149 -12.19 26.17 -2.07
C PHE A 149 -12.89 27.49 -2.42
N SER A 150 -13.13 27.70 -3.71
CA SER A 150 -13.74 28.93 -4.23
C SER A 150 -15.28 28.84 -4.32
N GLY A 151 -15.83 27.63 -4.27
CA GLY A 151 -17.27 27.35 -4.28
C GLY A 151 -17.91 27.45 -2.90
N ASN A 152 -19.23 27.64 -2.87
CA ASN A 152 -20.00 27.66 -1.63
C ASN A 152 -20.33 26.24 -1.16
N PHE A 153 -20.32 26.02 0.16
CA PHE A 153 -20.68 24.73 0.80
C PHE A 153 -19.79 23.55 0.38
N THR A 154 -18.56 23.84 -0.05
CA THR A 154 -17.54 22.83 -0.31
C THR A 154 -17.18 22.13 1.00
N ALA A 155 -17.19 20.80 0.99
CA ALA A 155 -16.80 20.01 2.15
C ALA A 155 -15.94 18.82 1.75
N VAL A 156 -15.00 18.45 2.61
CA VAL A 156 -14.19 17.25 2.50
C VAL A 156 -14.34 16.42 3.76
N ASP A 157 -14.67 15.14 3.63
CA ASP A 157 -14.74 14.19 4.73
C ASP A 157 -14.21 12.81 4.28
N SER A 158 -14.45 11.76 5.06
CA SER A 158 -14.12 10.39 4.66
C SER A 158 -15.25 9.39 4.86
N TYR A 159 -15.07 8.22 4.24
CA TYR A 159 -15.81 7.00 4.55
C TYR A 159 -14.96 5.77 4.20
N ASP A 160 -15.49 4.59 4.50
CA ASP A 160 -14.87 3.33 4.11
C ASP A 160 -15.88 2.51 3.31
N SER A 161 -15.67 2.39 2.00
CA SER A 161 -16.58 1.63 1.13
C SER A 161 -16.59 0.13 1.44
N SER A 162 -15.60 -0.39 2.17
CA SER A 162 -15.61 -1.77 2.64
C SER A 162 -16.62 -2.02 3.77
N LYS A 163 -17.05 -0.96 4.47
CA LYS A 163 -18.07 -1.00 5.53
C LYS A 163 -19.49 -0.74 5.02
N GLY A 164 -19.66 -0.37 3.76
CA GLY A 164 -20.93 -0.07 3.13
C GLY A 164 -20.95 1.29 2.43
N ALA A 165 -22.14 1.73 2.03
CA ALA A 165 -22.33 3.03 1.39
C ALA A 165 -22.00 4.19 2.34
N TYR A 166 -21.69 5.35 1.78
CA TYR A 166 -21.52 6.60 2.53
C TYR A 166 -22.81 6.98 3.27
N GLY A 167 -22.67 7.48 4.50
CA GLY A 167 -23.77 8.03 5.29
C GLY A 167 -23.96 7.37 6.66
N GLY A 168 -24.79 8.00 7.50
CA GLY A 168 -25.08 7.52 8.85
C GLY A 168 -23.82 7.42 9.70
N ALA A 169 -23.50 6.21 10.18
CA ALA A 169 -22.30 5.94 10.97
C ALA A 169 -21.02 5.74 10.11
N ASN A 170 -21.15 5.71 8.78
CA ASN A 170 -20.02 5.59 7.84
C ASN A 170 -19.61 6.96 7.26
N ILE A 171 -19.64 7.99 8.11
CA ILE A 171 -19.04 9.31 7.83
C ILE A 171 -17.89 9.44 8.82
N GLY A 172 -16.68 9.58 8.28
CA GLY A 172 -15.44 9.71 9.02
C GLY A 172 -14.85 11.10 8.91
N THR A 173 -13.74 11.30 9.61
CA THR A 173 -13.00 12.56 9.68
C THR A 173 -11.56 12.39 9.19
N ASP A 174 -11.34 11.49 8.23
CA ASP A 174 -10.05 11.24 7.58
C ASP A 174 -9.99 11.92 6.19
N GLY A 175 -10.73 13.03 6.03
CA GLY A 175 -10.82 13.82 4.81
C GLY A 175 -9.59 14.71 4.62
N ASP A 176 -8.40 14.13 4.74
CA ASP A 176 -7.15 14.88 4.79
C ASP A 176 -6.85 15.57 3.46
N ILE A 177 -6.38 16.81 3.53
CA ILE A 177 -5.92 17.58 2.36
C ILE A 177 -4.45 17.96 2.51
N GLY A 178 -3.74 18.01 1.39
CA GLY A 178 -2.31 18.30 1.44
C GLY A 178 -1.74 18.99 0.21
N ILE A 179 -0.69 19.77 0.42
CA ILE A 179 0.11 20.36 -0.66
C ILE A 179 1.61 20.19 -0.44
N ASN A 180 2.38 20.12 -1.53
CA ASN A 180 3.85 20.19 -1.46
C ASN A 180 4.39 21.63 -1.39
N SER A 181 3.56 22.63 -1.72
CA SER A 181 3.95 24.04 -1.74
C SER A 181 4.03 24.65 -0.34
N ILE A 182 4.84 25.71 -0.24
CA ILE A 182 4.99 26.58 0.93
C ILE A 182 4.62 28.04 0.61
N ALA A 183 4.05 28.29 -0.57
CA ALA A 183 3.64 29.63 -0.96
C ALA A 183 2.48 30.13 -0.06
N ALA A 184 2.45 31.43 0.20
CA ALA A 184 1.38 32.02 1.01
C ALA A 184 0.02 31.76 0.37
N GLU A 185 -0.98 31.41 1.21
CA GLU A 185 -2.35 31.11 0.79
C GLU A 185 -2.48 29.99 -0.26
N ALA A 186 -1.49 29.10 -0.37
CA ALA A 186 -1.53 27.98 -1.31
C ALA A 186 -2.49 26.86 -0.88
N LEU A 187 -2.88 26.81 0.40
CA LEU A 187 -3.96 25.95 0.89
C LEU A 187 -5.09 26.85 1.37
N ASP A 188 -5.95 27.29 0.45
CA ASP A 188 -7.07 28.19 0.74
C ASP A 188 -8.36 27.38 0.91
N ILE A 189 -8.77 27.16 2.15
CA ILE A 189 -10.00 26.45 2.51
C ILE A 189 -11.21 27.40 2.40
N GLY A 190 -11.00 28.71 2.19
CA GLY A 190 -12.10 29.66 2.01
C GLY A 190 -13.09 29.59 3.17
N ASN A 191 -14.37 29.44 2.85
CA ASN A 191 -15.48 29.19 3.79
C ASN A 191 -15.92 27.71 3.83
N GLY A 192 -15.14 26.80 3.25
CA GLY A 192 -15.47 25.38 3.19
C GLY A 192 -15.17 24.62 4.48
N ASP A 193 -15.62 23.37 4.51
CA ASP A 193 -15.45 22.47 5.65
C ASP A 193 -14.47 21.34 5.31
N VAL A 194 -13.54 21.06 6.21
CA VAL A 194 -12.56 19.98 6.08
C VAL A 194 -12.60 19.14 7.36
N TYR A 195 -13.21 17.97 7.25
CA TYR A 195 -13.26 16.96 8.30
C TYR A 195 -12.05 16.03 8.17
N GLY A 196 -10.87 16.58 8.50
CA GLY A 196 -9.59 15.91 8.38
C GLY A 196 -8.43 16.84 8.70
N ASP A 197 -7.22 16.36 8.47
CA ASP A 197 -5.98 17.11 8.64
C ASP A 197 -5.63 17.94 7.41
N ALA A 198 -4.90 19.03 7.61
CA ALA A 198 -4.42 19.91 6.55
C ALA A 198 -2.89 20.00 6.61
N PHE A 199 -2.21 19.47 5.60
CA PHE A 199 -0.75 19.42 5.55
C PHE A 199 -0.15 20.29 4.45
N ILE A 200 0.95 20.96 4.76
CA ILE A 200 1.71 21.79 3.81
C ILE A 200 3.10 21.24 3.55
N GLY A 201 3.77 21.80 2.53
CA GLY A 201 5.13 21.42 2.17
C GLY A 201 6.12 21.52 3.34
N PRO A 202 7.17 20.69 3.36
CA PRO A 202 8.19 20.72 4.43
C PRO A 202 8.76 22.12 4.61
N THR A 203 9.10 22.47 5.86
CA THR A 203 9.62 23.78 6.28
C THR A 203 8.67 24.97 6.09
N GLY A 204 7.48 24.76 5.54
CA GLY A 204 6.45 25.80 5.40
C GLY A 204 5.90 26.28 6.74
N ASN A 205 5.41 27.51 6.77
CA ASN A 205 4.71 28.06 7.93
C ASN A 205 3.20 27.91 7.76
N VAL A 206 2.59 27.10 8.63
CA VAL A 206 1.16 26.83 8.67
C VAL A 206 0.31 28.10 8.70
N SER A 207 0.74 29.14 9.41
CA SER A 207 -0.06 30.37 9.58
C SER A 207 -0.13 31.25 8.32
N THR A 208 0.81 31.07 7.38
CA THR A 208 0.87 31.87 6.14
C THR A 208 0.39 31.09 4.93
N VAL A 209 0.61 29.77 4.92
CA VAL A 209 0.27 28.91 3.78
C VAL A 209 -1.20 28.48 3.83
N ILE A 210 -1.73 28.18 5.03
CA ILE A 210 -3.11 27.76 5.20
C ILE A 210 -3.98 28.98 5.47
N LYS A 211 -4.93 29.23 4.57
CA LYS A 211 -5.93 30.28 4.70
C LYS A 211 -7.30 29.70 4.96
N THR A 212 -8.01 30.29 5.91
CA THR A 212 -9.38 29.96 6.30
C THR A 212 -10.14 31.27 6.53
N GLN A 213 -11.41 31.33 6.13
CA GLN A 213 -12.30 32.46 6.40
C GLN A 213 -13.20 32.17 7.60
N ALA A 214 -13.92 33.20 8.07
CA ALA A 214 -14.91 33.04 9.11
C ALA A 214 -16.02 32.06 8.66
N GLY A 215 -16.27 31.03 9.46
CA GLY A 215 -17.26 29.99 9.15
C GLY A 215 -16.67 28.70 8.60
N ALA A 216 -15.40 28.67 8.20
CA ALA A 216 -14.73 27.43 7.78
C ALA A 216 -14.54 26.48 8.97
N VAL A 217 -14.80 25.19 8.74
CA VAL A 217 -14.49 24.12 9.69
C VAL A 217 -13.21 23.39 9.25
N LEU A 218 -12.27 23.21 10.18
CA LEU A 218 -11.16 22.27 10.02
C LEU A 218 -11.05 21.48 11.32
N THR A 219 -11.42 20.21 11.34
CA THR A 219 -11.48 19.42 12.58
C THR A 219 -10.15 18.79 12.98
N GLY A 220 -9.28 18.52 12.02
CA GLY A 220 -7.98 17.89 12.24
C GLY A 220 -6.86 18.89 12.53
N ILE A 221 -5.63 18.40 12.47
CA ILE A 221 -4.44 19.20 12.70
C ILE A 221 -4.03 19.98 11.46
N LYS A 222 -3.49 21.17 11.68
CA LYS A 222 -2.70 21.88 10.67
C LYS A 222 -1.24 21.51 10.86
N GLY A 223 -0.64 20.85 9.87
CA GLY A 223 0.68 20.25 9.98
C GLY A 223 1.61 20.56 8.83
N VAL A 224 2.87 20.22 9.01
CA VAL A 224 3.91 20.27 7.98
C VAL A 224 4.31 18.84 7.64
N LEU A 225 4.40 18.52 6.35
CA LEU A 225 4.89 17.23 5.91
C LEU A 225 6.37 17.04 6.30
N PRO A 226 6.78 15.86 6.79
CA PRO A 226 8.17 15.59 7.13
C PRO A 226 9.10 15.57 5.90
N SER A 227 8.54 15.23 4.74
CA SER A 227 9.21 15.26 3.43
C SER A 227 8.16 15.53 2.35
N PRO A 228 8.53 16.07 1.17
CA PRO A 228 7.58 16.28 0.10
C PRO A 228 6.97 14.94 -0.33
N VAL A 229 5.68 14.91 -0.62
CA VAL A 229 5.02 13.73 -1.17
C VAL A 229 5.51 13.54 -2.60
N SER A 230 6.06 12.36 -2.89
CA SER A 230 6.48 12.01 -4.26
C SER A 230 5.26 11.81 -5.14
N LEU A 231 5.16 12.63 -6.19
CA LEU A 231 4.11 12.56 -7.20
C LEU A 231 4.74 12.25 -8.56
N PRO A 232 4.96 10.97 -8.91
CA PRO A 232 5.47 10.59 -10.22
C PRO A 232 4.61 11.16 -11.34
N THR A 233 5.23 11.84 -12.31
CA THR A 233 4.58 12.35 -13.52
C THR A 233 3.93 11.22 -14.31
N VAL A 234 2.75 11.49 -14.87
CA VAL A 234 2.06 10.58 -15.78
C VAL A 234 2.67 10.72 -17.17
N THR A 235 3.18 9.63 -17.71
CA THR A 235 3.70 9.55 -19.08
C THR A 235 2.91 8.52 -19.87
N ILE A 236 2.26 8.95 -20.94
CA ILE A 236 1.47 8.14 -21.85
C ILE A 236 2.26 8.10 -23.18
N PRO A 237 2.57 6.91 -23.71
CA PRO A 237 3.21 6.79 -25.03
C PRO A 237 2.35 7.41 -26.12
N ALA A 238 2.96 7.94 -27.17
CA ALA A 238 2.20 8.38 -28.35
C ALA A 238 1.41 7.20 -28.94
N PHE A 239 0.15 7.44 -29.23
CA PHE A 239 -0.75 6.48 -29.88
C PHE A 239 -1.61 7.20 -30.91
N SER A 240 -2.31 6.43 -31.74
CA SER A 240 -3.40 6.90 -32.57
C SER A 240 -4.62 6.01 -32.35
N GLY A 241 -5.80 6.59 -32.56
CA GLY A 241 -7.06 5.88 -32.43
C GLY A 241 -8.16 6.67 -33.13
N SER A 242 -9.30 6.02 -33.36
CA SER A 242 -10.46 6.67 -33.97
C SER A 242 -11.18 7.58 -32.96
N ASN A 243 -11.69 8.71 -33.43
CA ASN A 243 -12.56 9.57 -32.64
C ASN A 243 -13.89 8.88 -32.36
N ILE A 244 -14.45 9.13 -31.18
CA ILE A 244 -15.71 8.57 -30.72
C ILE A 244 -16.67 9.71 -30.42
N SER A 245 -17.79 9.77 -31.16
CA SER A 245 -18.79 10.83 -31.00
C SER A 245 -20.23 10.32 -30.97
N SER A 246 -20.42 9.01 -30.77
CA SER A 246 -21.71 8.34 -30.72
C SER A 246 -21.76 7.31 -29.59
N SER A 247 -22.97 6.91 -29.20
CA SER A 247 -23.15 5.90 -28.17
C SER A 247 -22.59 4.57 -28.62
N THR A 248 -21.70 3.98 -27.82
CA THR A 248 -21.04 2.71 -28.15
C THR A 248 -20.50 2.01 -26.90
N THR A 249 -20.11 0.75 -27.04
CA THR A 249 -19.34 0.02 -26.02
C THR A 249 -17.93 -0.21 -26.52
N LEU A 250 -16.95 0.22 -25.75
CA LEU A 250 -15.53 0.08 -26.06
C LEU A 250 -14.91 -1.02 -25.19
N SER A 251 -14.05 -1.81 -25.83
CA SER A 251 -13.09 -2.69 -25.14
C SER A 251 -11.79 -1.92 -24.89
N PRO A 252 -10.91 -2.37 -23.97
CA PRO A 252 -9.63 -1.71 -23.70
C PRO A 252 -8.82 -1.48 -24.98
N GLY A 253 -8.21 -0.30 -25.13
CA GLY A 253 -7.51 0.08 -26.36
C GLY A 253 -7.19 1.57 -26.45
N ASN A 254 -6.76 1.98 -27.66
CA ASN A 254 -6.38 3.36 -27.98
C ASN A 254 -7.45 4.04 -28.83
N PHE A 255 -7.83 5.25 -28.45
CA PHE A 255 -8.90 6.04 -29.05
C PHE A 255 -8.43 7.47 -29.27
N GLY A 256 -8.98 8.13 -30.28
CA GLY A 256 -8.72 9.55 -30.53
C GLY A 256 -9.44 10.43 -29.52
N GLU A 257 -10.13 11.44 -30.02
CA GLU A 257 -10.97 12.34 -29.23
C GLU A 257 -12.30 11.66 -28.91
N LEU A 258 -12.70 11.69 -27.64
CA LEU A 258 -14.04 11.29 -27.20
C LEU A 258 -14.86 12.55 -26.95
N ASP A 259 -15.76 12.87 -27.89
CA ASP A 259 -16.61 14.07 -27.84
C ASP A 259 -18.09 13.66 -27.85
N LEU A 260 -18.72 13.68 -26.68
CA LEU A 260 -20.12 13.30 -26.50
C LEU A 260 -20.97 14.48 -26.07
N SER A 261 -22.01 14.74 -26.85
CA SER A 261 -23.03 15.75 -26.58
C SER A 261 -24.44 15.17 -26.53
N GLY A 262 -25.40 15.93 -26.01
CA GLY A 262 -26.80 15.52 -25.93
C GLY A 262 -27.01 14.44 -24.87
N THR A 263 -27.55 13.28 -25.23
CA THR A 263 -27.83 12.15 -24.31
C THR A 263 -26.99 10.91 -24.60
N LYS A 264 -25.88 11.07 -25.35
CA LYS A 264 -25.03 9.97 -25.80
C LYS A 264 -24.32 9.30 -24.63
N THR A 265 -24.15 7.98 -24.71
CA THR A 265 -23.51 7.18 -23.67
C THR A 265 -22.44 6.28 -24.26
N VAL A 266 -21.22 6.36 -23.74
CA VAL A 266 -20.15 5.40 -24.05
C VAL A 266 -19.90 4.51 -22.86
N THR A 267 -19.94 3.19 -23.07
CA THR A 267 -19.62 2.20 -22.04
C THR A 267 -18.18 1.71 -22.22
N LEU A 268 -17.33 1.90 -21.21
CA LEU A 268 -16.00 1.33 -21.14
C LEU A 268 -16.08 -0.01 -20.40
N ASN A 269 -16.00 -1.10 -21.15
CA ASN A 269 -16.11 -2.44 -20.59
C ASN A 269 -14.71 -3.06 -20.47
N ALA A 270 -14.23 -3.26 -19.25
CA ALA A 270 -12.92 -3.87 -18.99
C ALA A 270 -12.82 -5.31 -19.54
N GLY A 271 -13.95 -6.02 -19.68
CA GLY A 271 -13.98 -7.40 -20.13
C GLY A 271 -13.19 -8.31 -19.19
N SER A 272 -12.29 -9.13 -19.75
CA SER A 272 -11.37 -9.98 -18.99
C SER A 272 -10.09 -9.25 -18.54
N SER A 273 -9.86 -8.01 -18.99
CA SER A 273 -8.71 -7.21 -18.58
C SER A 273 -8.93 -6.62 -17.20
N ASN A 274 -7.92 -6.73 -16.33
CA ASN A 274 -7.99 -6.22 -14.96
C ASN A 274 -6.64 -5.61 -14.54
N PRO A 275 -6.47 -4.28 -14.58
CA PRO A 275 -7.43 -3.30 -15.09
C PRO A 275 -7.58 -3.31 -16.62
N GLY A 276 -8.77 -2.96 -17.11
CA GLY A 276 -9.01 -2.60 -18.51
C GLY A 276 -8.53 -1.18 -18.77
N LYS A 277 -7.54 -1.03 -19.67
CA LYS A 277 -6.88 0.25 -19.95
C LYS A 277 -7.45 0.91 -21.20
N PHE A 278 -7.86 2.16 -21.08
CA PHE A 278 -8.40 2.96 -22.17
C PHE A 278 -7.56 4.22 -22.34
N TYR A 279 -7.00 4.42 -23.52
CA TYR A 279 -6.20 5.59 -23.86
C TYR A 279 -7.02 6.51 -24.76
N PHE A 280 -7.17 7.77 -24.37
CA PHE A 280 -7.87 8.80 -25.14
C PHE A 280 -6.94 9.99 -25.37
N LYS A 281 -7.02 10.59 -26.57
CA LYS A 281 -6.34 11.86 -26.83
C LYS A 281 -6.92 12.94 -25.91
N SER A 282 -8.23 13.15 -25.97
CA SER A 282 -8.99 14.03 -25.09
C SER A 282 -10.37 13.44 -24.81
N ILE A 283 -11.01 13.92 -23.74
CA ILE A 283 -12.38 13.57 -23.36
C ILE A 283 -13.16 14.86 -23.13
N GLU A 284 -14.26 15.03 -23.85
CA GLU A 284 -15.20 16.12 -23.68
C GLU A 284 -16.64 15.59 -23.64
N LEU A 285 -17.33 15.85 -22.53
CA LEU A 285 -18.72 15.48 -22.30
C LEU A 285 -19.54 16.75 -22.06
N THR A 286 -20.58 16.97 -22.86
CA THR A 286 -21.50 18.11 -22.73
C THR A 286 -22.97 17.66 -22.77
N GLY A 287 -23.88 18.53 -22.31
CA GLY A 287 -25.31 18.21 -22.23
C GLY A 287 -25.61 17.21 -21.11
N SER A 288 -26.25 16.10 -21.43
CA SER A 288 -26.53 14.98 -20.52
C SER A 288 -25.81 13.69 -20.97
N SER A 289 -24.68 13.83 -21.67
CA SER A 289 -23.87 12.69 -22.08
C SER A 289 -23.15 12.08 -20.88
N GLN A 290 -22.78 10.80 -20.99
CA GLN A 290 -22.06 10.11 -19.94
C GLN A 290 -21.07 9.07 -20.47
N ILE A 291 -20.04 8.82 -19.67
CA ILE A 291 -19.25 7.61 -19.75
C ILE A 291 -19.72 6.68 -18.64
N THR A 292 -19.87 5.39 -18.94
CA THR A 292 -20.19 4.37 -17.94
C THR A 292 -19.08 3.33 -17.93
N THR A 293 -18.55 3.00 -16.75
CA THR A 293 -17.50 1.99 -16.62
C THR A 293 -18.06 0.69 -16.04
N THR A 294 -17.57 -0.43 -16.56
CA THR A 294 -17.92 -1.79 -16.11
C THR A 294 -16.64 -2.59 -15.89
N GLY A 295 -16.45 -3.11 -14.67
CA GLY A 295 -15.20 -3.79 -14.26
C GLY A 295 -14.17 -2.81 -13.67
N ASN A 296 -12.92 -3.25 -13.54
CA ASN A 296 -11.82 -2.40 -13.11
C ASN A 296 -11.24 -1.64 -14.31
N VAL A 297 -11.35 -0.32 -14.32
CA VAL A 297 -11.03 0.54 -15.47
C VAL A 297 -9.96 1.57 -15.11
N GLU A 298 -8.94 1.65 -15.95
CA GLU A 298 -7.97 2.76 -15.96
C GLU A 298 -8.16 3.58 -17.25
N ILE A 299 -8.40 4.88 -17.09
CA ILE A 299 -8.52 5.82 -18.20
C ILE A 299 -7.25 6.66 -18.24
N TYR A 300 -6.60 6.73 -19.39
CA TYR A 300 -5.41 7.54 -19.64
C TYR A 300 -5.76 8.63 -20.65
N VAL A 301 -5.59 9.90 -20.28
CA VAL A 301 -5.91 11.06 -21.11
C VAL A 301 -4.65 11.86 -21.39
N LEU A 302 -4.39 12.14 -22.67
CA LEU A 302 -3.20 12.86 -23.11
C LEU A 302 -3.33 14.38 -22.96
N GLU A 303 -4.50 14.91 -23.29
CA GLU A 303 -4.84 16.34 -23.32
C GLU A 303 -5.96 16.62 -22.30
N ASP A 304 -7.02 17.34 -22.71
CA ASP A 304 -8.11 17.74 -21.84
C ASP A 304 -9.00 16.58 -21.38
N LEU A 305 -9.42 16.64 -20.11
CA LEU A 305 -10.50 15.84 -19.55
C LEU A 305 -11.59 16.79 -19.04
N LYS A 306 -12.69 16.92 -19.79
CA LYS A 306 -13.85 17.74 -19.45
C LYS A 306 -15.07 16.84 -19.32
N ALA A 307 -15.36 16.41 -18.09
CA ALA A 307 -16.51 15.57 -17.79
C ALA A 307 -17.65 16.42 -17.22
N GLU A 308 -18.44 17.06 -18.10
CA GLU A 308 -19.67 17.76 -17.73
C GLU A 308 -20.90 16.85 -17.88
N GLY A 309 -22.09 17.42 -17.70
CA GLY A 309 -23.35 16.70 -17.87
C GLY A 309 -23.59 15.64 -16.81
N ASN A 310 -23.76 14.38 -17.23
CA ASN A 310 -23.86 13.25 -16.30
C ASN A 310 -22.48 12.69 -15.92
N GLY A 311 -21.41 13.16 -16.56
CA GLY A 311 -20.03 12.85 -16.21
C GLY A 311 -19.63 11.40 -16.43
N ILE A 312 -18.80 10.88 -15.53
CA ILE A 312 -18.27 9.51 -15.58
C ILE A 312 -18.90 8.72 -14.44
N VAL A 313 -19.68 7.71 -14.81
CA VAL A 313 -20.43 6.84 -13.90
C VAL A 313 -19.70 5.51 -13.75
N ASN A 314 -19.17 5.26 -12.55
CA ASN A 314 -18.66 3.94 -12.18
C ASN A 314 -19.81 3.06 -11.68
N SER A 315 -20.25 2.11 -12.50
CA SER A 315 -21.44 1.28 -12.22
C SER A 315 -21.33 0.44 -10.94
N THR A 316 -20.12 0.23 -10.44
CA THR A 316 -19.87 -0.55 -9.22
C THR A 316 -19.95 0.28 -7.95
N ALA A 317 -19.86 1.62 -8.06
CA ALA A 317 -19.62 2.55 -6.96
C ALA A 317 -18.36 2.24 -6.10
N ASP A 318 -17.55 1.25 -6.48
CA ASP A 318 -16.29 0.92 -5.81
C ASP A 318 -15.21 1.86 -6.35
N THR A 319 -14.77 2.81 -5.52
CA THR A 319 -13.78 3.83 -5.88
C THR A 319 -12.44 3.24 -6.33
N SER A 320 -12.14 1.99 -5.96
CA SER A 320 -10.93 1.28 -6.38
C SER A 320 -11.01 0.69 -7.79
N LYS A 321 -12.19 0.72 -8.43
CA LYS A 321 -12.43 0.17 -9.78
C LYS A 321 -12.38 1.20 -10.89
N LEU A 322 -12.16 2.48 -10.57
CA LEU A 322 -11.98 3.53 -11.56
C LEU A 322 -10.82 4.44 -11.16
N THR A 323 -9.78 4.48 -11.99
CA THR A 323 -8.70 5.46 -11.86
C THR A 323 -8.49 6.18 -13.19
N ILE A 324 -8.37 7.50 -13.14
CA ILE A 324 -8.11 8.34 -14.30
C ILE A 324 -6.73 8.96 -14.16
N TYR A 325 -5.90 8.79 -15.18
CA TYR A 325 -4.56 9.34 -15.28
C TYR A 325 -4.55 10.40 -16.38
N VAL A 326 -4.07 11.58 -16.06
CA VAL A 326 -3.97 12.67 -17.05
C VAL A 326 -2.52 13.13 -17.13
N GLN A 327 -1.98 13.09 -18.34
CA GLN A 327 -0.62 13.55 -18.62
C GLN A 327 -0.61 15.08 -18.75
N LYS A 328 0.52 15.72 -18.39
CA LYS A 328 0.77 17.11 -18.76
C LYS A 328 0.90 17.25 -20.27
N HIS A 329 0.03 18.07 -20.85
CA HIS A 329 0.18 18.60 -22.20
C HIS A 329 0.69 20.03 -22.10
N ASP A 330 1.78 20.33 -22.80
CA ASP A 330 2.52 21.60 -22.74
C ASP A 330 2.98 21.88 -24.18
N GLU A 331 2.15 22.61 -24.91
CA GLU A 331 2.34 22.91 -26.34
C GLU A 331 3.47 23.93 -26.55
N ASN A 332 3.62 24.86 -25.61
CA ASN A 332 4.53 26.00 -25.73
C ASN A 332 5.92 25.73 -25.11
N GLY A 333 6.07 24.68 -24.29
CA GLY A 333 7.31 24.26 -23.66
C GLY A 333 7.72 25.07 -22.43
N ASP A 334 6.82 25.84 -21.83
CA ASP A 334 7.11 26.71 -20.67
C ASP A 334 7.12 25.96 -19.32
N GLY A 335 6.77 24.67 -19.34
CA GLY A 335 6.73 23.82 -18.16
C GLY A 335 5.37 23.76 -17.47
N ILE A 336 4.41 24.58 -17.88
CA ILE A 336 3.03 24.67 -17.36
C ILE A 336 2.13 23.79 -18.23
N ALA A 337 1.06 23.23 -17.62
CA ALA A 337 0.07 22.48 -18.38
C ALA A 337 -0.87 23.43 -19.12
N ASP A 338 -1.06 23.21 -20.41
CA ASP A 338 -2.09 23.86 -21.23
C ASP A 338 -3.43 23.11 -21.13
N ASN A 339 -3.39 21.81 -20.82
CA ASN A 339 -4.59 21.01 -20.61
C ASN A 339 -5.16 21.15 -19.19
N ILE A 340 -6.42 20.77 -19.03
CA ILE A 340 -7.14 20.81 -17.75
C ILE A 340 -7.91 19.52 -17.46
N VAL A 341 -8.07 19.24 -16.17
CA VAL A 341 -9.08 18.29 -15.68
C VAL A 341 -10.27 19.07 -15.11
N LYS A 342 -11.43 18.97 -15.74
CA LYS A 342 -12.68 19.57 -15.27
C LYS A 342 -13.72 18.49 -14.99
N LEU A 343 -14.12 18.38 -13.72
CA LEU A 343 -15.22 17.54 -13.28
C LEU A 343 -16.42 18.44 -12.94
N ALA A 344 -17.43 18.42 -13.81
CA ALA A 344 -18.60 19.29 -13.72
C ALA A 344 -19.93 18.52 -13.81
N GLY A 345 -19.89 17.21 -13.60
CA GLY A 345 -21.08 16.36 -13.64
C GLY A 345 -22.07 16.68 -12.51
N ASN A 346 -23.35 16.44 -12.79
CA ASN A 346 -24.41 16.48 -11.77
C ASN A 346 -24.53 15.15 -11.01
N GLY A 347 -24.04 14.05 -11.59
CA GLY A 347 -23.99 12.74 -10.96
C GLY A 347 -22.79 12.58 -10.04
N GLY A 348 -22.89 11.69 -9.05
CA GLY A 348 -21.78 11.38 -8.17
C GLY A 348 -20.65 10.65 -8.92
N PHE A 349 -19.41 11.10 -8.74
CA PHE A 349 -18.23 10.44 -9.31
C PHE A 349 -17.62 9.49 -8.29
N TYR A 350 -17.37 8.22 -8.66
CA TYR A 350 -16.77 7.22 -7.77
C TYR A 350 -15.45 6.72 -8.38
N GLY A 351 -14.32 7.22 -7.90
CA GLY A 351 -13.01 6.88 -8.44
C GLY A 351 -11.87 7.79 -8.00
N GLY A 352 -10.67 7.50 -8.52
CA GLY A 352 -9.49 8.32 -8.33
C GLY A 352 -9.11 9.13 -9.57
N VAL A 353 -8.67 10.37 -9.38
CA VAL A 353 -8.07 11.19 -10.45
C VAL A 353 -6.63 11.51 -10.10
N TYR A 354 -5.69 11.08 -10.94
CA TYR A 354 -4.26 11.29 -10.76
C TYR A 354 -3.67 12.10 -11.92
N ALA A 355 -3.52 13.40 -11.67
CA ALA A 355 -3.07 14.39 -12.64
C ALA A 355 -2.03 15.35 -12.00
N PRO A 356 -0.89 14.84 -11.50
CA PRO A 356 0.02 15.59 -10.61
C PRO A 356 0.63 16.86 -11.21
N ASP A 357 0.63 16.96 -12.54
CA ASP A 357 1.21 18.08 -13.29
C ASP A 357 0.15 18.89 -14.06
N VAL A 358 -1.15 18.59 -13.91
CA VAL A 358 -2.27 19.25 -14.63
C VAL A 358 -3.23 19.89 -13.62
N PRO A 359 -3.73 21.11 -13.85
CA PRO A 359 -4.74 21.73 -12.99
C PRO A 359 -6.05 20.94 -13.02
N ALA A 360 -6.66 20.78 -11.85
CA ALA A 360 -7.95 20.14 -11.68
C ALA A 360 -8.98 21.13 -11.12
N THR A 361 -10.19 21.11 -11.67
CA THR A 361 -11.29 21.97 -11.24
C THR A 361 -12.56 21.14 -11.08
N VAL A 362 -13.16 21.24 -9.91
CA VAL A 362 -14.44 20.60 -9.57
C VAL A 362 -15.49 21.68 -9.48
N THR A 363 -16.42 21.72 -10.43
CA THR A 363 -17.48 22.75 -10.53
C THR A 363 -18.90 22.19 -10.45
N GLY A 364 -19.03 20.86 -10.49
CA GLY A 364 -20.33 20.18 -10.47
C GLY A 364 -21.05 20.29 -9.12
N ASN A 365 -22.33 19.92 -9.14
CA ASN A 365 -23.12 19.70 -7.92
C ASN A 365 -23.04 18.24 -7.43
N GLY A 366 -22.50 17.33 -8.25
CA GLY A 366 -22.31 15.94 -7.87
C GLY A 366 -21.18 15.78 -6.87
N ASP A 367 -21.42 14.97 -5.84
CA ASP A 367 -20.39 14.61 -4.87
C ASP A 367 -19.34 13.68 -5.50
N ILE A 368 -18.12 13.82 -5.03
CA ILE A 368 -16.98 13.00 -5.43
C ILE A 368 -16.69 12.00 -4.31
N PHE A 369 -16.69 10.73 -4.64
CA PHE A 369 -16.33 9.64 -3.77
C PHE A 369 -14.99 9.06 -4.23
N GLY A 370 -13.93 9.30 -3.48
CA GLY A 370 -12.59 8.84 -3.82
C GLY A 370 -11.52 9.90 -3.55
N SER A 371 -10.60 10.12 -4.49
CA SER A 371 -9.44 10.98 -4.24
C SER A 371 -8.95 11.69 -5.50
N ILE A 372 -8.43 12.90 -5.33
CA ILE A 372 -7.93 13.75 -6.42
C ILE A 372 -6.49 14.16 -6.15
N VAL A 373 -5.64 13.98 -7.15
CA VAL A 373 -4.28 14.50 -7.19
C VAL A 373 -4.13 15.42 -8.40
N GLY A 374 -3.71 16.66 -8.18
CA GLY A 374 -3.59 17.70 -9.21
C GLY A 374 -2.30 18.50 -9.08
N SER A 375 -1.94 19.30 -10.09
CA SER A 375 -0.91 20.35 -9.88
C SER A 375 -1.48 21.48 -9.03
N THR A 376 -2.69 21.92 -9.39
CA THR A 376 -3.59 22.72 -8.56
C THR A 376 -4.94 22.05 -8.51
N ILE A 377 -5.69 22.24 -7.43
CA ILE A 377 -7.07 21.75 -7.30
C ILE A 377 -7.94 22.93 -6.86
N ASP A 378 -9.00 23.20 -7.61
CA ASP A 378 -10.01 24.20 -7.24
C ASP A 378 -11.38 23.55 -7.11
N PHE A 379 -11.94 23.58 -5.89
CA PHE A 379 -13.31 23.21 -5.60
C PHE A 379 -14.18 24.47 -5.74
N ALA A 380 -14.69 24.68 -6.95
CA ALA A 380 -15.52 25.83 -7.31
C ALA A 380 -17.02 25.53 -7.32
N GLY A 381 -17.40 24.25 -7.25
CA GLY A 381 -18.78 23.77 -7.22
C GLY A 381 -19.37 23.68 -5.81
N GLN A 382 -20.54 23.06 -5.72
CA GLN A 382 -21.20 22.73 -4.45
C GLN A 382 -21.04 21.25 -4.05
N GLY A 383 -20.50 20.42 -4.95
CA GLY A 383 -20.21 19.02 -4.69
C GLY A 383 -19.17 18.86 -3.59
N LYS A 384 -19.36 17.86 -2.73
CA LYS A 384 -18.45 17.51 -1.65
C LYS A 384 -17.49 16.42 -2.09
N LEU A 385 -16.36 16.30 -1.39
CA LEU A 385 -15.39 15.23 -1.58
C LEU A 385 -15.40 14.30 -0.38
N HIS A 386 -15.80 13.05 -0.61
CA HIS A 386 -15.83 11.97 0.36
C HIS A 386 -14.65 11.03 0.09
N PHE A 387 -13.61 11.13 0.90
CA PHE A 387 -12.45 10.27 0.76
C PHE A 387 -12.78 8.83 1.10
N ASP A 388 -12.64 7.94 0.14
CA ASP A 388 -12.73 6.51 0.42
C ASP A 388 -11.40 6.00 0.97
N THR A 389 -11.34 5.78 2.27
CA THR A 389 -10.15 5.29 2.98
C THR A 389 -9.63 3.97 2.43
N LYS A 390 -10.48 3.16 1.78
CA LYS A 390 -10.06 1.95 1.05
C LYS A 390 -9.02 2.27 -0.03
N MET A 391 -9.11 3.42 -0.71
CA MET A 391 -8.17 3.81 -1.77
C MET A 391 -6.75 4.02 -1.25
N SER A 392 -6.60 4.50 -0.01
CA SER A 392 -5.28 4.68 0.64
C SER A 392 -4.54 3.35 0.84
N SER A 393 -5.30 2.26 0.92
CA SER A 393 -4.82 0.93 1.29
C SER A 393 -4.70 -0.04 0.11
N GLY A 394 -5.08 0.36 -1.12
CA GLY A 394 -5.40 -0.61 -2.17
C GLY A 394 -5.02 -0.31 -3.62
N ASN A 395 -4.79 0.95 -3.99
CA ASN A 395 -4.69 1.33 -5.41
C ASN A 395 -3.24 1.59 -5.89
N GLY A 396 -2.27 0.92 -5.27
CA GLY A 396 -0.84 1.17 -5.49
C GLY A 396 -0.06 -0.04 -6.03
N SER A 397 1.20 0.18 -6.38
CA SER A 397 2.16 -0.93 -6.41
C SER A 397 2.40 -1.42 -4.98
N VAL A 398 2.75 -2.70 -4.81
CA VAL A 398 3.17 -3.20 -3.50
C VAL A 398 4.45 -2.46 -3.11
N GLN A 399 4.37 -1.58 -2.10
CA GLN A 399 5.51 -0.84 -1.57
C GLN A 399 6.45 -1.76 -0.82
N LYS A 400 5.86 -2.63 0.00
CA LYS A 400 6.53 -3.60 0.86
C LYS A 400 5.55 -4.66 1.29
N PHE A 401 6.07 -5.78 1.76
CA PHE A 401 5.35 -6.77 2.53
C PHE A 401 5.61 -6.53 4.01
N VAL A 402 4.55 -6.67 4.80
CA VAL A 402 4.58 -6.53 6.26
C VAL A 402 4.12 -7.82 6.91
N ILE A 403 4.69 -8.12 8.08
CA ILE A 403 4.36 -9.32 8.85
C ILE A 403 2.92 -9.20 9.34
N ASN A 404 2.10 -10.19 9.01
CA ASN A 404 0.72 -10.31 9.50
C ASN A 404 0.65 -11.26 10.70
N SER A 405 1.33 -12.40 10.63
CA SER A 405 1.42 -13.36 11.72
C SER A 405 2.69 -14.20 11.60
N TRP A 406 3.16 -14.76 12.72
CA TRP A 406 4.33 -15.64 12.75
C TRP A 406 4.05 -16.88 13.60
N LYS A 407 4.76 -17.98 13.30
CA LYS A 407 4.67 -19.24 14.03
C LYS A 407 6.02 -19.97 13.96
N ASP A 408 6.48 -20.45 15.11
CA ASP A 408 7.66 -21.31 15.22
C ASP A 408 7.27 -22.79 15.26
N ILE A 409 8.06 -23.67 14.63
CA ILE A 409 7.79 -25.12 14.48
C ILE A 409 9.05 -25.94 14.79
#